data_AF-A0A962WVS7-F1
#
_entry.id   AF-A0A962WVS7-F1
#
_cell.length_a   1.000
_cell.length_b   1.000
_cell.length_c   1.000
_cell.angle_alpha   90.00
_cell.angle_beta   90.00
_cell.angle_gamma   90.00
#
_symmetry.space_group_name_H-M   'P 1'
#
loop_
_entity.id
_entity.type
_entity.pdbx_description
1 polymer ?
#
loop_
_entity_poly.entity_id
_entity_poly.type
_entity_poly.pdbx_seq_one_letter_code
_entity_poly.pdbx_strand_id
1 'polypeptide(L)'
;MTIFWLIAAALILIALILILPTLIRSNKAEPAVDRRQQNILIAREKLADLEAEFQRGSLDRQDYEQMKGELEQGLFDDVSESSSASAGQKKPAWLSAALLTLAVPLATVLIYQQLGDPQAFNPPGVMPAGNAEEMRELIDNLEVRLAEDPTDIDGWLLLGRTYMAEENYLKAEETFTKLLAQEPDNPDFMLLKADAMAMNAGGRIEGEPEQLIQAALEMDPQNFKALWLVGMAARERGDNQTALAHWTKLQGLLPEGSEDLANLNQLVAQLNGETGSPAPQAPDIASMVKQLEDRLEADPQNPTGWLMLGRSYLIMQRFPEAVSALEEAIKQNPDDPVTLLTLADADAMSNGGRMAGRPAELVGKVLAMEPDNPKALWLAGIVARESGDDAKAVEHWQRLLPLISNDPTSTEEVKNLISQAGGTVKESEKSNPGIMSSLEATISLADQFAGQVQPGDTVFIYVKAFNGPPMPLAAARKQVSHLPLTITLDDSMSMIPEMKMSNHGQLIVGARISKTGQAIAASGDLFAEQGPVKSGDKVELTINQMVK
;
A
#
# COMPACT_ATOMS: atom_id res chain seq x y z
N MET A 1 14.72 5.66 -2.60
CA MET A 1 15.13 6.50 -3.75
C MET A 1 16.65 6.66 -3.94
N THR A 2 17.45 7.01 -2.92
CA THR A 2 18.89 7.34 -3.10
C THR A 2 19.75 6.18 -3.60
N ILE A 3 19.48 4.95 -3.17
CA ILE A 3 20.24 3.74 -3.55
C ILE A 3 20.10 3.43 -5.04
N PHE A 4 18.91 3.59 -5.62
CA PHE A 4 18.68 3.37 -7.05
C PHE A 4 19.54 4.30 -7.91
N TRP A 5 19.53 5.60 -7.61
CA TRP A 5 20.34 6.59 -8.32
C TRP A 5 21.84 6.31 -8.18
N LEU A 6 22.28 5.78 -7.03
CA LEU A 6 23.66 5.34 -6.83
C LEU A 6 24.01 4.13 -7.71
N ILE A 7 23.14 3.13 -7.81
CA ILE A 7 23.35 1.95 -8.66
C ILE A 7 23.33 2.35 -10.15
N ALA A 8 22.38 3.17 -10.57
CA ALA A 8 22.29 3.67 -11.95
C ALA A 8 23.53 4.48 -12.34
N ALA A 9 23.99 5.38 -11.46
CA ALA A 9 25.22 6.13 -11.66
C ALA A 9 26.45 5.21 -11.74
N ALA A 10 26.52 4.17 -10.90
CA ALA A 10 27.60 3.19 -10.93
C ALA A 10 27.63 2.41 -12.25
N LEU A 11 26.48 1.98 -12.77
CA LEU A 11 26.40 1.27 -14.05
C LEU A 11 26.81 2.16 -15.24
N ILE A 12 26.39 3.42 -15.25
CA ILE A 12 26.82 4.40 -16.26
C ILE A 12 28.35 4.60 -16.18
N LEU A 13 28.91 4.69 -14.98
CA LEU A 13 30.34 4.84 -14.77
C LEU A 13 31.12 3.62 -15.29
N ILE A 14 30.64 2.40 -15.01
CA ILE A 14 31.24 1.15 -15.50
C ILE A 14 31.22 1.11 -17.04
N ALA A 15 30.10 1.48 -17.66
CA ALA A 15 29.99 1.52 -19.12
C ALA A 15 30.99 2.52 -19.75
N LEU A 16 31.12 3.71 -19.15
CA LEU A 16 32.08 4.73 -19.60
C LEU A 16 33.53 4.25 -19.43
N ILE A 17 33.86 3.57 -18.33
CA ILE A 17 35.19 3.01 -18.08
C ILE A 17 35.57 1.95 -19.12
N LEU A 18 34.63 1.18 -19.65
CA LEU A 18 34.91 0.18 -20.70
C LEU A 18 35.10 0.84 -22.08
N ILE A 19 34.33 1.89 -22.38
CA ILE A 19 34.28 2.50 -23.72
C ILE A 19 35.37 3.58 -23.91
N LEU A 20 35.63 4.44 -22.92
CA LEU A 20 36.60 5.54 -23.05
C LEU A 20 38.02 5.07 -23.41
N PRO A 21 38.60 4.02 -22.79
CA PRO A 21 39.96 3.59 -23.08
C PRO A 21 40.15 3.09 -24.52
N THR A 22 39.11 2.51 -25.12
CA THR A 22 39.17 2.01 -26.50
C THR A 22 39.08 3.16 -27.52
N LEU A 23 38.31 4.20 -27.21
CA LEU A 23 38.21 5.42 -28.02
C LEU A 23 39.43 6.34 -27.90
N ILE A 24 40.01 6.44 -26.69
CA ILE A 24 41.16 7.32 -26.41
C ILE A 24 42.49 6.65 -26.82
N ARG A 25 42.52 5.32 -27.00
CA ARG A 25 43.65 4.64 -27.64
C ARG A 25 43.76 5.08 -29.10
N SER A 26 44.47 6.18 -29.34
CA SER A 26 45.06 6.41 -30.64
C SER A 26 45.94 5.20 -30.93
N ASN A 27 45.67 4.51 -32.03
CA ASN A 27 46.58 3.49 -32.56
C ASN A 27 47.98 4.10 -32.49
N LYS A 28 48.86 3.57 -31.62
CA LYS A 28 50.29 3.94 -31.64
C LYS A 28 50.75 3.48 -33.03
N ALA A 29 50.72 4.39 -33.99
CA ALA A 29 51.44 4.18 -35.23
C ALA A 29 52.90 4.01 -34.80
N GLU A 30 53.48 2.85 -35.10
CA GLU A 30 54.93 2.71 -35.06
C GLU A 30 55.52 3.94 -35.77
N PRO A 31 56.47 4.66 -35.15
CA PRO A 31 57.02 5.85 -35.78
C PRO A 31 57.57 5.43 -37.14
N ALA A 32 57.08 6.06 -38.22
CA ALA A 32 57.50 5.78 -39.59
C ALA A 32 59.03 5.87 -39.80
N VAL A 33 59.75 6.47 -38.85
CA VAL A 33 61.21 6.52 -38.74
C VAL A 33 61.82 5.13 -38.52
N ASP A 34 61.19 4.25 -37.72
CA ASP A 34 61.72 2.92 -37.36
C ASP A 34 61.65 1.95 -38.55
N ARG A 35 60.54 1.97 -39.31
CA ARG A 35 60.38 1.17 -40.53
C ARG A 35 61.34 1.57 -41.65
N ARG A 36 61.57 2.89 -41.84
CA ARG A 36 62.57 3.38 -42.81
C ARG A 36 63.98 2.90 -42.45
N GLN A 37 64.34 2.95 -41.17
CA GLN A 37 65.65 2.46 -40.72
C GLN A 37 65.77 0.94 -40.92
N GLN A 38 64.73 0.16 -40.63
CA GLN A 38 64.72 -1.29 -40.88
C GLN A 38 64.83 -1.63 -42.38
N ASN A 39 64.07 -1.00 -43.27
CA ASN A 39 64.13 -1.30 -44.71
C ASN A 39 65.50 -0.97 -45.30
N ILE A 40 66.13 0.14 -44.87
CA ILE A 40 67.49 0.50 -45.28
C ILE A 40 68.51 -0.53 -44.79
N LEU A 41 68.37 -1.05 -43.56
CA LEU A 41 69.28 -2.07 -43.02
C LEU A 41 69.17 -3.38 -43.78
N ILE A 42 67.95 -3.84 -44.06
CA ILE A 42 67.70 -5.08 -44.81
C ILE A 42 68.24 -4.97 -46.25
N ALA A 43 68.06 -3.81 -46.90
CA ALA A 43 68.59 -3.58 -48.24
C ALA A 43 70.13 -3.61 -48.27
N ARG A 44 70.80 -3.07 -47.23
CA ARG A 44 72.27 -3.13 -47.10
C ARG A 44 72.78 -4.55 -46.94
N GLU A 45 72.09 -5.36 -46.14
CA GLU A 45 72.44 -6.78 -45.94
C GLU A 45 72.34 -7.57 -47.25
N LYS A 46 71.22 -7.43 -47.97
CA LYS A 46 71.03 -8.07 -49.28
C LYS A 46 72.07 -7.66 -50.32
N LEU A 47 72.50 -6.39 -50.31
CA LEU A 47 73.55 -5.93 -51.23
C LEU A 47 74.91 -6.54 -50.90
N ALA A 48 75.23 -6.71 -49.62
CA ALA A 48 76.45 -7.38 -49.19
C ALA A 48 76.47 -8.87 -49.57
N ASP A 49 75.34 -9.55 -49.46
CA ASP A 49 75.19 -10.95 -49.89
C ASP A 49 75.37 -11.09 -51.42
N LEU A 50 74.74 -10.20 -52.20
CA LEU A 50 74.85 -10.17 -53.66
C LEU A 50 76.31 -9.97 -54.10
N GLU A 51 77.03 -9.06 -53.43
CA GLU A 51 78.47 -8.83 -53.67
C GLU A 51 79.29 -10.08 -53.32
N ALA A 52 79.00 -10.73 -52.19
CA ALA A 52 79.71 -11.94 -51.79
C ALA A 52 79.49 -13.11 -52.74
N GLU A 53 78.31 -13.22 -53.37
CA GLU A 53 78.01 -14.22 -54.41
C GLU A 53 78.73 -13.91 -55.72
N PHE A 54 78.76 -12.65 -56.13
CA PHE A 54 79.53 -12.22 -57.30
C PHE A 54 81.04 -12.50 -57.13
N GLN A 55 81.61 -12.17 -55.96
CA GLN A 55 83.03 -12.45 -55.65
C GLN A 55 83.36 -13.94 -55.59
N ARG A 56 82.38 -14.79 -55.22
CA ARG A 56 82.52 -16.25 -55.23
C ARG A 56 82.37 -16.86 -56.62
N GLY A 57 82.06 -16.06 -57.63
CA GLY A 57 81.83 -16.50 -59.01
C GLY A 57 80.56 -17.33 -59.18
N SER A 58 79.66 -17.33 -58.20
CA SER A 58 78.34 -17.98 -58.31
C SER A 58 77.33 -17.13 -59.07
N LEU A 59 77.65 -15.86 -59.31
CA LEU A 59 76.83 -14.92 -60.03
C LEU A 59 77.64 -14.22 -61.13
N ASP A 60 77.08 -14.08 -62.33
CA ASP A 60 77.74 -13.36 -63.40
C ASP A 60 77.59 -11.83 -63.25
N ARG A 61 78.36 -11.08 -64.04
CA ARG A 61 78.39 -9.61 -63.92
C ARG A 61 77.07 -8.96 -64.36
N GLN A 62 76.40 -9.52 -65.36
CA GLN A 62 75.17 -8.96 -65.90
C GLN A 62 74.03 -9.15 -64.89
N ASP A 63 73.95 -10.34 -64.30
CA ASP A 63 72.95 -10.68 -63.28
C ASP A 63 73.17 -9.87 -61.98
N TYR A 64 74.42 -9.67 -61.57
CA TYR A 64 74.75 -8.81 -60.42
C TYR A 64 74.31 -7.35 -60.64
N GLU A 65 74.63 -6.77 -61.79
CA GLU A 65 74.27 -5.38 -62.09
C GLU A 65 72.74 -5.21 -62.20
N GLN A 66 72.02 -6.21 -62.74
CA GLN A 66 70.56 -6.21 -62.79
C GLN A 66 69.93 -6.27 -61.39
N MET A 67 70.29 -7.26 -60.58
CA MET A 67 69.69 -7.44 -59.24
C MET A 67 70.02 -6.29 -58.29
N LYS A 68 71.22 -5.70 -58.42
CA LYS A 68 71.58 -4.48 -57.70
C LYS A 68 70.69 -3.30 -58.10
N GLY A 69 70.45 -3.12 -59.40
CA GLY A 69 69.59 -2.06 -59.92
C GLY A 69 68.14 -2.18 -59.42
N GLU A 70 67.58 -3.40 -59.43
CA GLU A 70 66.23 -3.66 -58.90
C GLU A 70 66.13 -3.36 -57.39
N LEU A 71 67.17 -3.70 -56.62
CA LEU A 71 67.23 -3.41 -55.19
C LEU A 71 67.32 -1.91 -54.88
N GLU A 72 68.12 -1.17 -55.66
CA GLU A 72 68.27 0.29 -55.52
C GLU A 72 66.97 1.02 -55.90
N GLN A 73 66.28 0.56 -56.95
CA GLN A 73 65.01 1.12 -57.37
C GLN A 73 63.90 0.87 -56.34
N GLY A 74 63.79 -0.36 -55.82
CA GLY A 74 62.83 -0.67 -54.76
C GLY A 74 63.07 0.14 -53.47
N LEU A 75 64.33 0.39 -53.11
CA LEU A 75 64.66 1.24 -51.95
C LEU A 75 64.28 2.71 -52.20
N PHE A 76 64.46 3.21 -53.42
CA PHE A 76 64.06 4.57 -53.78
C PHE A 76 62.55 4.76 -53.72
N ASP A 77 61.79 3.78 -54.20
CA ASP A 77 60.32 3.79 -54.17
C ASP A 77 59.80 3.72 -52.71
N ASP A 78 60.37 2.85 -51.86
CA ASP A 78 60.02 2.76 -50.44
C ASP A 78 60.26 4.07 -49.66
N VAL A 79 61.35 4.78 -49.98
CA VAL A 79 61.74 6.04 -49.33
C VAL A 79 60.87 7.21 -49.84
N SER A 80 60.45 7.18 -51.10
CA SER A 80 59.66 8.24 -51.75
C SER A 80 58.15 8.12 -51.48
N GLU A 81 57.58 6.91 -51.47
CA GLU A 81 56.17 6.66 -51.15
C GLU A 81 55.87 7.02 -49.67
N SER A 82 56.84 6.73 -48.78
CA SER A 82 56.80 7.13 -47.37
C SER A 82 56.82 8.65 -47.13
N SER A 83 57.21 9.48 -48.11
CA SER A 83 57.18 10.95 -48.01
C SER A 83 55.81 11.55 -48.34
N SER A 84 54.92 10.78 -48.96
CA SER A 84 53.62 11.26 -49.45
C SER A 84 52.46 10.95 -48.48
N ALA A 85 52.66 10.10 -47.46
CA ALA A 85 51.60 9.56 -46.60
C ALA A 85 51.31 10.35 -45.30
N SER A 86 51.67 11.64 -45.20
CA SER A 86 51.44 12.45 -43.99
C SER A 86 50.72 13.78 -44.28
N ALA A 87 49.44 13.73 -44.60
CA ALA A 87 48.54 14.90 -44.49
C ALA A 87 47.05 14.54 -44.27
N GLY A 88 46.74 13.34 -43.75
CA GLY A 88 45.38 13.02 -43.29
C GLY A 88 45.14 13.55 -41.89
N GLN A 89 44.51 14.72 -41.76
CA GLN A 89 44.14 15.36 -40.49
C GLN A 89 43.17 14.45 -39.71
N LYS A 90 43.68 13.55 -38.87
CA LYS A 90 42.85 12.68 -38.02
C LYS A 90 42.13 13.56 -36.99
N LYS A 91 40.79 13.63 -37.08
CA LYS A 91 39.95 14.30 -36.08
C LYS A 91 40.29 13.77 -34.69
N PRO A 92 40.41 14.63 -33.67
CA PRO A 92 41.02 14.20 -32.43
C PRO A 92 40.02 13.38 -31.62
N ALA A 93 40.36 12.11 -31.37
CA ALA A 93 39.49 11.11 -30.75
C ALA A 93 38.94 11.50 -29.36
N TRP A 94 39.59 12.47 -28.70
CA TRP A 94 39.13 13.01 -27.41
C TRP A 94 37.81 13.80 -27.51
N LEU A 95 37.50 14.42 -28.65
CA LEU A 95 36.22 15.11 -28.85
C LEU A 95 35.04 14.12 -28.87
N SER A 96 35.21 12.99 -29.56
CA SER A 96 34.23 11.90 -29.57
C SER A 96 34.09 11.24 -28.19
N ALA A 97 35.20 11.07 -27.46
CA ALA A 97 35.16 10.59 -26.09
C ALA A 97 34.37 11.56 -25.19
N ALA A 98 34.68 12.86 -25.23
CA ALA A 98 33.99 13.89 -24.43
C ALA A 98 32.49 13.98 -24.76
N LEU A 99 32.12 13.85 -26.03
CA LEU A 99 30.72 13.85 -26.46
C LEU A 99 29.97 12.65 -25.87
N LEU A 100 30.57 11.46 -25.89
CA LEU A 100 29.96 10.24 -25.33
C LEU A 100 29.81 10.30 -23.81
N THR A 101 30.79 10.88 -23.09
CA THR A 101 30.71 11.03 -21.62
C THR A 101 29.54 11.91 -21.20
N LEU A 102 29.13 12.87 -22.03
CA LEU A 102 28.01 13.77 -21.74
C LEU A 102 26.69 13.23 -22.30
N ALA A 103 26.71 12.67 -23.51
CA ALA A 103 25.51 12.23 -24.21
C ALA A 103 24.89 10.97 -23.60
N VAL A 104 25.71 10.01 -23.12
CA VAL A 104 25.19 8.75 -22.56
C VAL A 104 24.39 9.00 -21.27
N PRO A 105 24.90 9.68 -20.23
CA PRO A 105 24.12 9.95 -19.03
C PRO A 105 22.85 10.76 -19.32
N LEU A 106 22.96 11.76 -20.21
CA LEU A 106 21.83 12.61 -20.56
C LEU A 106 20.73 11.81 -21.28
N ALA A 107 21.10 11.00 -22.27
CA ALA A 107 20.16 10.13 -22.98
C ALA A 107 19.54 9.09 -22.04
N THR A 108 20.31 8.51 -21.12
CA THR A 108 19.79 7.56 -20.12
C THR A 108 18.74 8.22 -19.23
N VAL A 109 18.98 9.44 -18.73
CA VAL A 109 18.00 10.18 -17.93
C VAL A 109 16.75 10.50 -18.75
N LEU A 110 16.91 10.93 -20.00
CA LEU A 110 15.79 11.30 -20.88
C LEU A 110 14.91 10.10 -21.25
N ILE A 111 15.52 8.96 -21.55
CA ILE A 111 14.82 7.70 -21.83
C ILE A 111 14.11 7.22 -20.57
N TYR A 112 14.75 7.30 -19.40
CA TYR A 112 14.13 6.91 -18.14
C TYR A 112 12.93 7.80 -17.79
N GLN A 113 12.94 9.09 -18.14
CA GLN A 113 11.78 9.96 -17.95
C GLN A 113 10.60 9.63 -18.88
N GLN A 114 10.84 9.05 -20.06
CA GLN A 114 9.77 8.67 -20.98
C GLN A 114 9.22 7.25 -20.76
N LEU A 115 10.09 6.30 -20.39
CA LEU A 115 9.74 4.88 -20.27
C LEU A 115 9.71 4.37 -18.83
N GLY A 116 10.39 5.04 -17.91
CA GLY A 116 10.52 4.60 -16.53
C GLY A 116 9.29 4.97 -15.70
N ASP A 117 9.00 4.13 -14.70
CA ASP A 117 8.04 4.42 -13.65
C ASP A 117 8.82 4.71 -12.35
N PRO A 118 9.06 5.99 -12.00
CA PRO A 118 9.76 6.35 -10.78
C PRO A 118 8.94 6.03 -9.51
N GLN A 119 7.63 5.80 -9.62
CA GLN A 119 6.77 5.46 -8.49
C GLN A 119 6.71 3.94 -8.22
N ALA A 120 7.07 3.08 -9.18
CA ALA A 120 7.09 1.63 -9.00
C ALA A 120 7.97 1.13 -7.83
N PHE A 121 9.01 1.88 -7.44
CA PHE A 121 9.91 1.51 -6.33
C PHE A 121 9.44 1.98 -4.94
N ASN A 122 8.50 2.92 -4.90
CA ASN A 122 7.76 3.30 -3.70
C ASN A 122 6.29 3.02 -4.02
N PRO A 123 5.82 1.76 -3.97
CA PRO A 123 4.40 1.48 -4.15
C PRO A 123 3.62 2.43 -3.22
N PRO A 124 2.75 3.30 -3.76
CA PRO A 124 1.93 4.19 -2.95
C PRO A 124 0.97 3.32 -2.14
N GLY A 125 1.41 2.92 -0.95
CA GLY A 125 0.72 1.92 -0.13
C GLY A 125 1.54 1.31 1.01
N VAL A 126 2.87 1.46 1.06
CA VAL A 126 3.63 1.06 2.26
C VAL A 126 3.79 2.27 3.17
N MET A 127 2.78 2.52 4.00
CA MET A 127 2.99 3.36 5.18
C MET A 127 4.02 2.67 6.09
N PRO A 128 5.01 3.38 6.64
CA PRO A 128 5.81 2.83 7.72
C PRO A 128 4.83 2.36 8.82
N ALA A 129 5.11 1.22 9.45
CA ALA A 129 4.35 0.73 10.59
C ALA A 129 4.51 1.73 11.76
N GLY A 130 3.79 2.84 11.70
CA GLY A 130 3.59 3.78 12.78
C GLY A 130 2.57 3.20 13.75
N ASN A 131 2.59 3.66 14.99
CA ASN A 131 1.57 3.30 15.96
C ASN A 131 0.17 3.71 15.44
N ALA A 132 -0.87 3.01 15.87
CA ALA A 132 -2.23 3.24 15.38
C ALA A 132 -2.75 4.66 15.70
N GLU A 133 -2.18 5.34 16.70
CA GLU A 133 -2.51 6.73 17.03
C GLU A 133 -1.90 7.73 16.05
N GLU A 134 -0.63 7.59 15.66
CA GLU A 134 0.02 8.45 14.66
C GLU A 134 -0.66 8.31 13.30
N MET A 135 -1.05 7.10 12.89
CA MET A 135 -1.79 6.92 11.63
C MET A 135 -3.15 7.62 11.66
N ARG A 136 -3.88 7.58 12.79
CA ARG A 136 -5.15 8.30 12.94
C ARG A 136 -4.95 9.81 12.90
N GLU A 137 -3.94 10.33 13.59
CA GLU A 137 -3.64 11.77 13.56
C GLU A 137 -3.25 12.25 12.14
N LEU A 138 -2.54 11.44 11.37
CA LEU A 138 -2.23 11.72 9.96
C LEU A 138 -3.50 11.75 9.09
N ILE A 139 -4.43 10.83 9.32
CA ILE A 139 -5.72 10.78 8.62
C ILE A 139 -6.57 12.01 8.97
N ASP A 140 -6.68 12.36 10.25
CA ASP A 140 -7.46 13.53 10.71
C ASP A 140 -6.92 14.83 10.10
N ASN A 141 -5.59 15.01 10.11
CA ASN A 141 -4.96 16.18 9.48
C ASN A 141 -5.17 16.20 7.97
N LEU A 142 -5.15 15.04 7.31
CA LEU A 142 -5.41 14.92 5.88
C LEU A 142 -6.89 15.24 5.56
N GLU A 143 -7.85 14.77 6.36
CA GLU A 143 -9.27 15.12 6.22
C GLU A 143 -9.50 16.63 6.35
N VAL A 144 -8.88 17.29 7.34
CA VAL A 144 -8.97 18.76 7.53
C VAL A 144 -8.41 19.49 6.32
N ARG A 145 -7.22 19.11 5.86
CA ARG A 145 -6.59 19.73 4.68
C ARG A 145 -7.46 19.57 3.43
N LEU A 146 -8.04 18.40 3.21
CA LEU A 146 -8.89 18.14 2.05
C LEU A 146 -10.27 18.80 2.15
N ALA A 147 -10.71 19.14 3.36
CA ALA A 147 -11.87 20.01 3.55
C ALA A 147 -11.56 21.47 3.15
N GLU A 148 -10.32 21.94 3.38
CA GLU A 148 -9.86 23.28 2.99
C GLU A 148 -9.50 23.37 1.50
N ASP A 149 -8.90 22.33 0.94
CA ASP A 149 -8.59 22.19 -0.49
C ASP A 149 -9.25 20.93 -1.09
N PRO A 150 -10.52 21.04 -1.52
CA PRO A 150 -11.23 19.92 -2.11
C PRO A 150 -10.67 19.47 -3.47
N THR A 151 -9.74 20.21 -4.08
CA THR A 151 -9.22 19.93 -5.42
C THR A 151 -7.95 19.07 -5.43
N ASP A 152 -7.43 18.73 -4.25
CA ASP A 152 -6.24 17.89 -4.09
C ASP A 152 -6.56 16.40 -4.38
N ILE A 153 -6.55 16.04 -5.66
CA ILE A 153 -6.78 14.68 -6.18
C ILE A 153 -5.86 13.65 -5.50
N ASP A 154 -4.56 13.97 -5.38
CA ASP A 154 -3.57 13.06 -4.79
C ASP A 154 -3.87 12.81 -3.31
N GLY A 155 -4.27 13.86 -2.59
CA GLY A 155 -4.66 13.74 -1.19
C GLY A 155 -5.95 12.94 -1.00
N TRP A 156 -6.98 13.15 -1.83
CA TRP A 156 -8.20 12.32 -1.80
C TRP A 156 -7.90 10.86 -2.16
N LEU A 157 -7.03 10.61 -3.15
CA LEU A 157 -6.63 9.26 -3.52
C LEU A 157 -5.89 8.55 -2.38
N LEU A 158 -4.96 9.26 -1.73
CA LEU A 158 -4.24 8.76 -0.55
C LEU A 158 -5.22 8.45 0.58
N LEU A 159 -6.12 9.38 0.92
CA LEU A 159 -7.10 9.20 1.99
C LEU A 159 -8.01 7.99 1.75
N GLY A 160 -8.53 7.84 0.52
CA GLY A 160 -9.39 6.71 0.17
C GLY A 160 -8.66 5.37 0.25
N ARG A 161 -7.40 5.30 -0.19
CA ARG A 161 -6.57 4.10 -0.07
C ARG A 161 -6.23 3.77 1.38
N THR A 162 -5.99 4.79 2.21
CA THR A 162 -5.79 4.60 3.64
C THR A 162 -7.03 4.01 4.30
N TYR A 163 -8.22 4.50 3.96
CA TYR A 163 -9.47 3.91 4.45
C TYR A 163 -9.69 2.48 3.97
N MET A 164 -9.30 2.14 2.74
CA MET A 164 -9.32 0.74 2.29
C MET A 164 -8.38 -0.13 3.13
N ALA A 165 -7.19 0.36 3.49
CA ALA A 165 -6.22 -0.37 4.30
C ALA A 165 -6.66 -0.53 5.77
N GLU A 166 -7.43 0.43 6.30
CA GLU A 166 -8.07 0.35 7.63
C GLU A 166 -9.40 -0.44 7.61
N GLU A 167 -9.76 -1.05 6.48
CA GLU A 167 -11.04 -1.75 6.26
C GLU A 167 -12.29 -0.87 6.47
N ASN A 168 -12.12 0.45 6.45
CA ASN A 168 -13.20 1.42 6.54
C ASN A 168 -13.78 1.72 5.15
N TYR A 169 -14.44 0.71 4.58
CA TYR A 169 -14.91 0.74 3.20
C TYR A 169 -15.96 1.82 2.93
N LEU A 170 -16.78 2.17 3.93
CA LEU A 170 -17.75 3.26 3.83
C LEU A 170 -17.06 4.62 3.61
N LYS A 171 -16.06 4.96 4.43
CA LYS A 171 -15.30 6.21 4.24
C LYS A 171 -14.49 6.20 2.94
N ALA A 172 -13.97 5.04 2.54
CA ALA A 172 -13.28 4.89 1.26
C ALA A 172 -14.24 5.17 0.09
N GLU A 173 -15.45 4.62 0.10
CA GLU A 173 -16.49 4.85 -0.91
C GLU A 173 -16.87 6.34 -1.01
N GLU A 174 -17.10 7.00 0.13
CA GLU A 174 -17.40 8.44 0.16
C GLU A 174 -16.25 9.26 -0.43
N THR A 175 -15.01 8.89 -0.10
CA THR A 175 -13.80 9.54 -0.61
C THR A 175 -13.65 9.36 -2.12
N PHE A 176 -13.80 8.15 -2.62
CA PHE A 176 -13.74 7.88 -4.06
C PHE A 176 -14.93 8.47 -4.82
N THR A 177 -16.09 8.65 -4.17
CA THR A 177 -17.21 9.39 -4.75
C THR A 177 -16.88 10.86 -4.97
N LYS A 178 -16.21 11.51 -4.00
CA LYS A 178 -15.70 12.89 -4.17
C LYS A 178 -14.64 12.98 -5.27
N LEU A 179 -13.76 11.98 -5.34
CA LEU A 179 -12.71 11.91 -6.35
C LEU A 179 -13.31 11.75 -7.77
N LEU A 180 -14.27 10.85 -7.93
CA LEU A 180 -14.99 10.63 -9.19
C LEU A 180 -15.87 11.84 -9.56
N ALA A 181 -16.38 12.61 -8.60
CA ALA A 181 -17.10 13.85 -8.89
C ALA A 181 -16.21 14.94 -9.52
N GLN A 182 -14.90 14.91 -9.27
CA GLN A 182 -13.93 15.84 -9.87
C GLN A 182 -13.52 15.39 -11.28
N GLU A 183 -13.31 14.09 -11.47
CA GLU A 183 -13.03 13.49 -12.78
C GLU A 183 -14.03 12.37 -13.10
N PRO A 184 -15.25 12.70 -13.58
CA PRO A 184 -16.33 11.72 -13.80
C PRO A 184 -16.02 10.63 -14.83
N ASP A 185 -15.10 10.92 -15.76
CA ASP A 185 -14.72 10.02 -16.86
C ASP A 185 -13.38 9.32 -16.61
N ASN A 186 -12.95 9.21 -15.34
CA ASN A 186 -11.71 8.51 -14.99
C ASN A 186 -11.99 7.03 -14.65
N PRO A 187 -11.59 6.06 -15.50
CA PRO A 187 -11.89 4.64 -15.29
C PRO A 187 -11.23 4.08 -14.01
N ASP A 188 -10.07 4.59 -13.60
CA ASP A 188 -9.40 4.13 -12.38
C ASP A 188 -10.18 4.55 -11.13
N PHE A 189 -10.77 5.75 -11.14
CA PHE A 189 -11.60 6.23 -10.03
C PHE A 189 -12.93 5.48 -9.93
N MET A 190 -13.52 5.13 -11.08
CA MET A 190 -14.69 4.24 -11.12
C MET A 190 -14.37 2.87 -10.48
N LEU A 191 -13.22 2.28 -10.82
CA LEU A 191 -12.78 1.00 -10.27
C LEU A 191 -12.45 1.09 -8.77
N LEU A 192 -11.86 2.18 -8.29
CA LEU A 192 -11.62 2.40 -6.86
C LEU A 192 -12.92 2.51 -6.06
N LYS A 193 -13.89 3.27 -6.57
CA LYS A 193 -15.22 3.36 -5.94
C LYS A 193 -15.91 2.00 -5.95
N ALA A 194 -15.92 1.29 -7.09
CA ALA A 194 -16.53 -0.03 -7.20
C ALA A 194 -15.92 -1.05 -6.21
N ASP A 195 -14.60 -1.05 -6.05
CA ASP A 195 -13.92 -1.90 -5.08
C ASP A 195 -14.36 -1.59 -3.64
N ALA A 196 -14.41 -0.31 -3.26
CA ALA A 196 -14.85 0.10 -1.92
C ALA A 196 -16.29 -0.35 -1.65
N MET A 197 -17.20 -0.17 -2.61
CA MET A 197 -18.58 -0.63 -2.51
C MET A 197 -18.68 -2.16 -2.40
N ALA A 198 -17.91 -2.89 -3.21
CA ALA A 198 -17.90 -4.34 -3.18
C ALA A 198 -17.40 -4.87 -1.83
N MET A 199 -16.31 -4.32 -1.30
CA MET A 199 -15.79 -4.68 0.03
C MET A 199 -16.78 -4.37 1.15
N ASN A 200 -17.43 -3.20 1.11
CA ASN A 200 -18.50 -2.83 2.03
C ASN A 200 -19.68 -3.81 1.96
N ALA A 201 -19.98 -4.34 0.77
CA ALA A 201 -21.00 -5.35 0.55
C ALA A 201 -20.54 -6.80 0.81
N GLY A 202 -19.39 -7.00 1.47
CA GLY A 202 -18.84 -8.32 1.78
C GLY A 202 -18.32 -9.07 0.55
N GLY A 203 -17.76 -8.35 -0.42
CA GLY A 203 -17.21 -8.86 -1.68
C GLY A 203 -18.22 -8.99 -2.82
N ARG A 204 -19.49 -8.62 -2.61
CA ARG A 204 -20.53 -8.71 -3.67
C ARG A 204 -20.36 -7.59 -4.69
N ILE A 205 -20.23 -7.94 -5.96
CA ILE A 205 -20.04 -6.98 -7.07
C ILE A 205 -21.37 -6.59 -7.74
N GLU A 206 -22.45 -7.35 -7.51
CA GLU A 206 -23.76 -7.10 -8.13
C GLU A 206 -24.33 -5.71 -7.78
N GLY A 207 -24.89 -5.03 -8.79
CA GLY A 207 -25.55 -3.73 -8.63
C GLY A 207 -24.71 -2.56 -9.16
N GLU A 208 -24.61 -1.48 -8.39
CA GLU A 208 -23.83 -0.28 -8.75
C GLU A 208 -22.33 -0.57 -8.97
N PRO A 209 -21.64 -1.43 -8.19
CA PRO A 209 -20.23 -1.73 -8.43
C PRO A 209 -19.99 -2.32 -9.82
N GLU A 210 -20.82 -3.29 -10.23
CA GLU A 210 -20.78 -3.88 -11.57
C GLU A 210 -20.98 -2.82 -12.67
N GLN A 211 -21.91 -1.88 -12.48
CA GLN A 211 -22.13 -0.80 -13.45
C GLN A 211 -20.92 0.11 -13.62
N LEU A 212 -20.25 0.46 -12.51
CA LEU A 212 -19.03 1.26 -12.52
C LEU A 212 -17.87 0.51 -13.19
N ILE A 213 -17.71 -0.78 -12.90
CA ILE A 213 -16.67 -1.61 -13.53
C ILE A 213 -16.92 -1.72 -15.04
N GLN A 214 -18.18 -1.90 -15.45
CA GLN A 214 -18.55 -1.97 -16.86
C GLN A 214 -18.31 -0.63 -17.57
N ALA A 215 -18.66 0.49 -16.94
CA ALA A 215 -18.37 1.83 -17.48
C ALA A 215 -16.86 2.08 -17.62
N ALA A 216 -16.06 1.68 -16.62
CA ALA A 216 -14.60 1.75 -16.70
C ALA A 216 -14.04 0.90 -17.86
N LEU A 217 -14.60 -0.29 -18.08
CA LEU A 217 -14.21 -1.18 -19.19
C LEU A 217 -14.64 -0.64 -20.57
N GLU A 218 -15.73 0.11 -20.66
CA GLU A 218 -16.13 0.79 -21.90
C GLU A 218 -15.16 1.91 -22.26
N MET A 219 -14.64 2.63 -21.26
CA MET A 219 -13.64 3.69 -21.44
C MET A 219 -12.25 3.13 -21.76
N ASP A 220 -11.84 2.09 -21.05
CA ASP A 220 -10.59 1.37 -21.28
C ASP A 220 -10.85 -0.13 -21.50
N PRO A 221 -11.07 -0.56 -22.76
CA PRO A 221 -11.35 -1.95 -23.10
C PRO A 221 -10.23 -2.94 -22.81
N GLN A 222 -9.04 -2.46 -22.47
CA GLN A 222 -7.88 -3.27 -22.12
C GLN A 222 -7.51 -3.14 -20.63
N ASN A 223 -8.33 -2.46 -19.83
CA ASN A 223 -8.07 -2.32 -18.41
C ASN A 223 -8.03 -3.71 -17.75
N PHE A 224 -6.85 -4.09 -17.26
CA PHE A 224 -6.60 -5.40 -16.68
C PHE A 224 -7.58 -5.72 -15.55
N LYS A 225 -7.74 -4.77 -14.62
CA LYS A 225 -8.57 -4.92 -13.42
C LYS A 225 -10.05 -5.01 -13.78
N ALA A 226 -10.52 -4.16 -14.69
CA ALA A 226 -11.92 -4.20 -15.13
C ALA A 226 -12.27 -5.53 -15.83
N LEU A 227 -11.42 -6.00 -16.75
CA LEU A 227 -11.59 -7.30 -17.42
C LEU A 227 -11.64 -8.47 -16.43
N TRP A 228 -10.79 -8.43 -15.39
CA TRP A 228 -10.80 -9.42 -14.32
C TRP A 228 -12.11 -9.39 -13.52
N LEU A 229 -12.51 -8.20 -13.04
CA LEU A 229 -13.67 -8.02 -12.16
C LEU A 229 -15.01 -8.31 -12.85
N VAL A 230 -15.20 -7.90 -14.12
CA VAL A 230 -16.42 -8.28 -14.88
C VAL A 230 -16.48 -9.79 -15.06
N GLY A 231 -15.35 -10.45 -15.35
CA GLY A 231 -15.33 -11.91 -15.48
C GLY A 231 -15.67 -12.62 -14.17
N MET A 232 -15.18 -12.10 -13.04
CA MET A 232 -15.54 -12.59 -11.70
C MET A 232 -17.03 -12.43 -11.41
N ALA A 233 -17.59 -11.24 -11.64
CA ALA A 233 -19.02 -10.97 -11.45
C ALA A 233 -19.92 -11.85 -12.34
N ALA A 234 -19.51 -12.05 -13.60
CA ALA A 234 -20.22 -12.96 -14.52
C ALA A 234 -20.21 -14.40 -13.99
N ARG A 235 -19.08 -14.89 -13.48
CA ARG A 235 -18.95 -16.22 -12.90
C ARG A 235 -19.80 -16.41 -11.64
N GLU A 236 -19.84 -15.43 -10.74
CA GLU A 236 -20.69 -15.49 -9.54
C GLU A 236 -22.17 -15.65 -9.89
N ARG A 237 -22.61 -15.05 -11.00
CA ARG A 237 -23.97 -15.20 -11.54
C ARG A 237 -24.20 -16.50 -12.34
N GLY A 238 -23.16 -17.31 -12.51
CA GLY A 238 -23.19 -18.54 -13.32
C GLY A 238 -23.10 -18.31 -14.83
N ASP A 239 -22.84 -17.08 -15.28
CA ASP A 239 -22.62 -16.76 -16.69
C ASP A 239 -21.16 -17.01 -17.09
N ASN A 240 -20.85 -18.30 -17.25
CA ASN A 240 -19.52 -18.75 -17.64
C ASN A 240 -19.12 -18.26 -19.04
N GLN A 241 -20.08 -17.99 -19.94
CA GLN A 241 -19.77 -17.55 -21.30
C GLN A 241 -19.22 -16.13 -21.30
N THR A 242 -19.86 -15.22 -20.57
CA THR A 242 -19.38 -13.85 -20.41
C THR A 242 -18.05 -13.82 -19.67
N ALA A 243 -17.90 -14.61 -18.60
CA ALA A 243 -16.64 -14.73 -17.86
C ALA A 243 -15.48 -15.16 -18.76
N LEU A 244 -15.68 -16.21 -19.57
CA LEU A 244 -14.70 -16.68 -20.54
C LEU A 244 -14.32 -15.60 -21.55
N ALA A 245 -15.28 -14.85 -22.09
CA ALA A 245 -15.01 -13.81 -23.08
C ALA A 245 -14.07 -12.71 -22.54
N HIS A 246 -14.29 -12.24 -21.31
CA HIS A 246 -13.46 -11.21 -20.69
C HIS A 246 -12.08 -11.75 -20.28
N TRP A 247 -12.03 -12.94 -19.69
CA TRP A 247 -10.76 -13.56 -19.30
C TRP A 247 -9.91 -13.99 -20.50
N THR A 248 -10.50 -14.37 -21.63
CA THR A 248 -9.75 -14.60 -22.88
C THR A 248 -9.14 -13.31 -23.45
N LYS A 249 -9.84 -12.17 -23.34
CA LYS A 249 -9.24 -10.88 -23.65
C LYS A 249 -8.05 -10.58 -22.72
N LEU A 250 -8.20 -10.84 -21.43
CA LEU A 250 -7.17 -10.63 -20.42
C LEU A 250 -5.92 -11.49 -20.66
N GLN A 251 -6.09 -12.75 -21.10
CA GLN A 251 -4.98 -13.64 -21.49
C GLN A 251 -4.10 -13.00 -22.57
N GLY A 252 -4.70 -12.34 -23.56
CA GLY A 252 -3.98 -11.68 -24.66
C GLY A 252 -3.17 -10.44 -24.24
N LEU A 253 -3.40 -9.92 -23.03
CA LEU A 253 -2.71 -8.73 -22.49
C LEU A 253 -1.58 -9.09 -21.52
N LEU A 254 -1.57 -10.32 -21.01
CA LEU A 254 -0.59 -10.76 -20.01
C LEU A 254 0.73 -11.21 -20.67
N PRO A 255 1.89 -10.93 -20.05
CA PRO A 255 3.19 -11.37 -20.58
C PRO A 255 3.29 -12.89 -20.69
N GLU A 256 3.86 -13.38 -21.79
CA GLU A 256 4.12 -14.82 -21.95
C GLU A 256 5.02 -15.36 -20.81
N GLY A 257 4.60 -16.48 -20.21
CA GLY A 257 5.33 -17.12 -19.11
C GLY A 257 5.15 -16.47 -17.74
N SER A 258 4.31 -15.45 -17.59
CA SER A 258 3.95 -14.91 -16.28
C SER A 258 3.12 -15.91 -15.46
N GLU A 259 3.26 -15.85 -14.14
CA GLU A 259 2.46 -16.66 -13.21
C GLU A 259 0.97 -16.33 -13.33
N ASP A 260 0.63 -15.05 -13.50
CA ASP A 260 -0.75 -14.59 -13.70
C ASP A 260 -1.38 -15.19 -14.96
N LEU A 261 -0.62 -15.28 -16.07
CA LEU A 261 -1.10 -15.90 -17.30
C LEU A 261 -1.31 -17.40 -17.11
N ALA A 262 -0.41 -18.08 -16.40
CA ALA A 262 -0.56 -19.50 -16.08
C ALA A 262 -1.83 -19.76 -15.24
N ASN A 263 -2.06 -18.95 -14.21
CA ASN A 263 -3.24 -19.03 -13.34
C ASN A 263 -4.53 -18.75 -14.13
N LEU A 264 -4.54 -17.71 -14.97
CA LEU A 264 -5.68 -17.34 -15.80
C LEU A 264 -6.00 -18.43 -16.85
N ASN A 265 -4.98 -18.99 -17.51
CA ASN A 265 -5.14 -20.06 -18.49
C ASN A 265 -5.84 -21.28 -17.91
N GLN A 266 -5.45 -21.65 -16.71
CA GLN A 266 -6.03 -22.77 -16.01
C GLN A 266 -7.46 -22.48 -15.49
N LEU A 267 -7.74 -21.24 -15.08
CA LEU A 267 -9.10 -20.82 -14.74
C LEU A 267 -10.04 -20.90 -15.96
N VAL A 268 -9.57 -20.43 -17.12
CA VAL A 268 -10.29 -20.52 -18.40
C VAL A 268 -10.47 -21.99 -18.83
N ALA A 269 -9.45 -22.83 -18.70
CA ALA A 269 -9.54 -24.26 -19.02
C ALA A 269 -10.57 -25.01 -18.13
N GLN A 270 -10.63 -24.68 -16.84
CA GLN A 270 -11.66 -25.22 -15.93
C GLN A 270 -13.06 -24.83 -16.37
N LEU A 271 -13.28 -23.57 -16.74
CA LEU A 271 -14.58 -23.10 -17.23
C LEU A 271 -14.99 -23.72 -18.57
N ASN A 272 -14.03 -24.04 -19.43
CA ASN A 272 -14.27 -24.75 -20.70
C ASN A 272 -14.55 -26.25 -20.53
N GLY A 273 -14.51 -26.78 -19.29
CA GLY A 273 -14.72 -28.21 -19.04
C GLY A 273 -13.56 -29.09 -19.52
N GLU A 274 -12.38 -28.51 -19.76
CA GLU A 274 -11.16 -29.22 -20.10
C GLU A 274 -10.55 -29.83 -18.82
N THR A 275 -11.28 -30.81 -18.25
CA THR A 275 -10.85 -31.59 -17.09
C THR A 275 -9.67 -32.48 -17.46
N GLY A 276 -8.46 -31.94 -17.44
CA GLY A 276 -7.24 -32.69 -17.76
C GLY A 276 -5.96 -32.19 -17.10
N SER A 277 -5.91 -30.93 -16.64
CA SER A 277 -4.77 -30.40 -15.90
C SER A 277 -5.15 -30.23 -14.43
N PRO A 278 -4.43 -30.85 -13.47
CA PRO A 278 -4.67 -30.60 -12.06
C PRO A 278 -4.47 -29.11 -11.82
N ALA A 279 -5.41 -28.49 -11.10
CA ALA A 279 -5.21 -27.15 -10.62
C ALA A 279 -3.88 -27.08 -9.84
N PRO A 280 -3.03 -26.04 -9.99
CA PRO A 280 -2.32 -25.49 -8.85
C PRO A 280 -3.40 -25.26 -7.81
N GLN A 281 -3.41 -26.17 -6.86
CA GLN A 281 -3.98 -25.94 -5.56
C GLN A 281 -3.38 -24.61 -5.11
N ALA A 282 -4.18 -23.72 -4.49
CA ALA A 282 -3.61 -22.62 -3.71
C ALA A 282 -2.41 -23.20 -2.97
N PRO A 283 -1.21 -22.57 -3.04
CA PRO A 283 0.01 -23.17 -2.53
C PRO A 283 -0.33 -23.68 -1.15
N ASP A 284 -0.24 -25.01 -0.99
CA ASP A 284 -0.65 -25.68 0.23
C ASP A 284 -0.06 -24.90 1.40
N ILE A 285 -0.84 -24.61 2.45
CA ILE A 285 -0.37 -23.83 3.60
C ILE A 285 0.96 -24.43 4.09
N ALA A 286 1.10 -25.76 4.03
CA ALA A 286 2.35 -26.44 4.34
C ALA A 286 3.51 -26.07 3.40
N SER A 287 3.27 -25.90 2.10
CA SER A 287 4.27 -25.45 1.11
C SER A 287 4.68 -23.98 1.31
N MET A 288 3.74 -23.10 1.65
CA MET A 288 4.04 -21.69 1.96
C MET A 288 4.86 -21.58 3.24
N VAL A 289 4.48 -22.34 4.28
CA VAL A 289 5.22 -22.46 5.52
C VAL A 289 6.62 -23.01 5.25
N LYS A 290 6.77 -24.03 4.39
CA LYS A 290 8.08 -24.57 4.04
C LYS A 290 8.99 -23.55 3.37
N GLN A 291 8.46 -22.74 2.45
CA GLN A 291 9.23 -21.65 1.84
C GLN A 291 9.64 -20.58 2.86
N LEU A 292 8.76 -20.29 3.84
CA LEU A 292 9.07 -19.34 4.91
C LEU A 292 10.16 -19.90 5.83
N GLU A 293 10.12 -21.19 6.18
CA GLU A 293 11.21 -21.88 6.90
C GLU A 293 12.54 -21.73 6.17
N ASP A 294 12.60 -22.11 4.89
CA ASP A 294 13.84 -22.09 4.11
C ASP A 294 14.45 -20.67 4.00
N ARG A 295 13.60 -19.64 3.92
CA ARG A 295 14.05 -18.24 3.92
C ARG A 295 14.62 -17.80 5.27
N LEU A 296 13.99 -18.21 6.38
CA LEU A 296 14.42 -17.86 7.73
C LEU A 296 15.67 -18.64 8.17
N GLU A 297 15.90 -19.82 7.60
CA GLU A 297 17.20 -20.52 7.72
C GLU A 297 18.32 -19.74 7.00
N ALA A 298 18.04 -19.18 5.82
CA ALA A 298 19.00 -18.41 5.04
C ALA A 298 19.24 -17.00 5.62
N ASP A 299 18.20 -16.37 6.17
CA ASP A 299 18.25 -15.06 6.83
C ASP A 299 17.59 -15.12 8.22
N PRO A 300 18.34 -15.52 9.26
CA PRO A 300 17.80 -15.63 10.60
C PRO A 300 17.46 -14.29 11.25
N GLN A 301 17.92 -13.15 10.71
CA GLN A 301 17.74 -11.83 11.31
C GLN A 301 16.42 -11.15 10.91
N ASN A 302 15.32 -11.89 11.01
CA ASN A 302 14.00 -11.43 10.61
C ASN A 302 12.93 -11.75 11.67
N PRO A 303 12.78 -10.91 12.72
CA PRO A 303 11.86 -11.18 13.81
C PRO A 303 10.39 -11.23 13.36
N THR A 304 10.01 -10.39 12.39
CA THR A 304 8.66 -10.39 11.81
C THR A 304 8.39 -11.69 11.05
N GLY A 305 9.35 -12.20 10.30
CA GLY A 305 9.23 -13.48 9.60
C GLY A 305 9.11 -14.66 10.57
N TRP A 306 9.89 -14.67 11.65
CA TRP A 306 9.77 -15.66 12.72
C TRP A 306 8.41 -15.61 13.43
N LEU A 307 7.87 -14.41 13.69
CA LEU A 307 6.51 -14.23 14.21
C LEU A 307 5.44 -14.78 13.25
N MET A 308 5.56 -14.49 11.95
CA MET A 308 4.65 -15.02 10.92
C MET A 308 4.71 -16.55 10.85
N LEU A 309 5.91 -17.13 10.90
CA LEU A 309 6.09 -18.57 10.92
C LEU A 309 5.43 -19.21 12.16
N GLY A 310 5.64 -18.61 13.33
CA GLY A 310 4.99 -19.04 14.58
C GLY A 310 3.46 -19.02 14.52
N ARG A 311 2.86 -17.94 14.00
CA ARG A 311 1.40 -17.83 13.78
C ARG A 311 0.89 -18.86 12.78
N SER A 312 1.68 -19.15 11.75
CA SER A 312 1.31 -20.13 10.74
C SER A 312 1.27 -21.54 11.34
N TYR A 313 2.26 -21.89 12.17
CA TYR A 313 2.24 -23.14 12.93
C TYR A 313 1.09 -23.22 13.94
N LEU A 314 0.71 -22.12 14.60
CA LEU A 314 -0.48 -22.07 15.47
C LEU A 314 -1.77 -22.44 14.71
N ILE A 315 -1.98 -21.86 13.52
CA ILE A 315 -3.14 -22.17 12.66
C ILE A 315 -3.13 -23.65 12.24
N MET A 316 -1.95 -24.19 11.95
CA MET A 316 -1.76 -25.61 11.63
C MET A 316 -1.81 -26.53 12.86
N GLN A 317 -2.04 -26.00 14.07
CA GLN A 317 -2.03 -26.72 15.36
C GLN A 317 -0.69 -27.42 15.68
N ARG A 318 0.41 -26.93 15.08
CA ARG A 318 1.79 -27.36 15.31
C ARG A 318 2.42 -26.56 16.44
N PHE A 319 1.87 -26.72 17.65
CA PHE A 319 2.19 -25.85 18.79
C PHE A 319 3.67 -25.87 19.21
N PRO A 320 4.37 -27.02 19.27
CA PRO A 320 5.79 -27.04 19.63
C PRO A 320 6.66 -26.24 18.64
N GLU A 321 6.40 -26.36 17.34
CA GLU A 321 7.12 -25.61 16.31
C GLU A 321 6.77 -24.11 16.35
N ALA A 322 5.52 -23.77 16.66
CA ALA A 322 5.12 -22.39 16.89
C ALA A 322 5.93 -21.74 18.03
N VAL A 323 6.08 -22.45 19.15
CA VAL A 323 6.90 -22.01 20.29
C VAL A 323 8.34 -21.75 19.84
N SER A 324 8.98 -22.70 19.16
CA SER A 324 10.37 -22.53 18.71
C SER A 324 10.55 -21.34 17.75
N ALA A 325 9.63 -21.14 16.80
CA ALA A 325 9.71 -19.99 15.88
C ALA A 325 9.52 -18.66 16.61
N LEU A 326 8.58 -18.58 17.56
CA LEU A 326 8.34 -17.37 18.35
C LEU A 326 9.49 -17.08 19.32
N GLU A 327 10.19 -18.11 19.80
CA GLU A 327 11.43 -17.95 20.56
C GLU A 327 12.54 -17.28 19.73
N GLU A 328 12.70 -17.65 18.47
CA GLU A 328 13.65 -16.96 17.57
C GLU A 328 13.26 -15.49 17.35
N ALA A 329 11.96 -15.18 17.26
CA ALA A 329 11.48 -13.81 17.13
C ALA A 329 11.84 -12.96 18.36
N ILE A 330 11.64 -13.47 19.58
CA ILE A 330 11.94 -12.72 20.81
C ILE A 330 13.43 -12.63 21.13
N LYS A 331 14.31 -13.46 20.55
CA LYS A 331 15.76 -13.28 20.73
C LYS A 331 16.23 -11.93 20.18
N GLN A 332 15.59 -11.45 19.13
CA GLN A 332 15.93 -10.20 18.45
C GLN A 332 15.09 -9.04 18.96
N ASN A 333 13.82 -9.29 19.28
CA ASN A 333 12.93 -8.29 19.87
C ASN A 333 12.28 -8.83 21.17
N PRO A 334 13.01 -8.79 22.31
CA PRO A 334 12.59 -9.46 23.55
C PRO A 334 11.35 -8.87 24.21
N ASP A 335 11.00 -7.62 23.86
CA ASP A 335 9.96 -6.83 24.51
C ASP A 335 8.77 -6.54 23.58
N ASP A 336 8.70 -7.18 22.41
CA ASP A 336 7.56 -7.04 21.50
C ASP A 336 6.29 -7.66 22.11
N PRO A 337 5.28 -6.85 22.49
CA PRO A 337 4.08 -7.34 23.18
C PRO A 337 3.31 -8.36 22.35
N VAL A 338 3.26 -8.15 21.02
CA VAL A 338 2.54 -9.02 20.09
C VAL A 338 3.16 -10.41 20.06
N THR A 339 4.48 -10.51 19.89
CA THR A 339 5.19 -11.79 19.88
C THR A 339 5.14 -12.46 21.25
N LEU A 340 5.29 -11.72 22.36
CA LEU A 340 5.21 -12.27 23.71
C LEU A 340 3.84 -12.89 24.02
N LEU A 341 2.73 -12.21 23.68
CA LEU A 341 1.38 -12.77 23.86
C LEU A 341 1.12 -13.94 22.90
N THR A 342 1.63 -13.89 21.67
CA THR A 342 1.50 -15.00 20.72
C THR A 342 2.27 -16.24 21.20
N LEU A 343 3.45 -16.04 21.81
CA LEU A 343 4.24 -17.11 22.43
C LEU A 343 3.53 -17.69 23.66
N ALA A 344 2.90 -16.84 24.48
CA ALA A 344 2.09 -17.30 25.60
C ALA A 344 0.94 -18.21 25.14
N ASP A 345 0.24 -17.83 24.07
CA ASP A 345 -0.81 -18.67 23.47
C ASP A 345 -0.25 -20.00 22.94
N ALA A 346 0.89 -19.97 22.23
CA ALA A 346 1.52 -21.16 21.69
C ALA A 346 1.99 -22.13 22.79
N ASP A 347 2.64 -21.61 23.84
CA ASP A 347 3.07 -22.40 25.00
C ASP A 347 1.86 -23.01 25.73
N ALA A 348 0.78 -22.25 25.90
CA ALA A 348 -0.44 -22.73 26.54
C ALA A 348 -1.09 -23.85 25.72
N MET A 349 -1.25 -23.68 24.41
CA MET A 349 -1.80 -24.70 23.52
C MET A 349 -0.92 -25.95 23.50
N SER A 350 0.41 -25.79 23.48
CA SER A 350 1.35 -26.91 23.57
C SER A 350 1.25 -27.69 24.90
N ASN A 351 0.72 -27.06 25.96
CA ASN A 351 0.54 -27.64 27.29
C ASN A 351 -0.90 -28.01 27.64
N GLY A 352 -1.76 -28.16 26.62
CA GLY A 352 -3.16 -28.58 26.78
C GLY A 352 -4.06 -27.45 27.25
N GLY A 353 -3.75 -26.21 26.87
CA GLY A 353 -4.51 -25.00 27.18
C GLY A 353 -4.21 -24.38 28.55
N ARG A 354 -3.22 -24.92 29.29
CA ARG A 354 -2.87 -24.41 30.62
C ARG A 354 -2.02 -23.15 30.52
N MET A 355 -2.46 -22.08 31.16
CA MET A 355 -1.74 -20.79 31.19
C MET A 355 -0.72 -20.69 32.33
N ALA A 356 -0.68 -21.68 33.24
CA ALA A 356 0.28 -21.71 34.34
C ALA A 356 1.74 -21.83 33.87
N GLY A 357 2.66 -21.15 34.57
CA GLY A 357 4.09 -21.16 34.27
C GLY A 357 4.49 -20.04 33.30
N ARG A 358 5.27 -20.39 32.26
CA ARG A 358 5.81 -19.43 31.30
C ARG A 358 4.75 -18.57 30.59
N PRO A 359 3.57 -19.08 30.15
CA PRO A 359 2.55 -18.23 29.55
C PRO A 359 2.11 -17.09 30.49
N ALA A 360 1.89 -17.39 31.78
CA ALA A 360 1.56 -16.39 32.79
C ALA A 360 2.68 -15.35 32.98
N GLU A 361 3.95 -15.77 32.96
CA GLU A 361 5.10 -14.85 33.05
C GLU A 361 5.16 -13.90 31.84
N LEU A 362 4.92 -14.41 30.64
CA LEU A 362 4.89 -13.63 29.39
C LEU A 362 3.74 -12.61 29.40
N VAL A 363 2.54 -13.04 29.80
CA VAL A 363 1.37 -12.15 29.95
C VAL A 363 1.63 -11.07 31.00
N GLY A 364 2.21 -11.44 32.15
CA GLY A 364 2.59 -10.50 33.20
C GLY A 364 3.64 -9.49 32.74
N LYS A 365 4.62 -9.93 31.94
CA LYS A 365 5.63 -9.05 31.33
C LYS A 365 4.97 -8.00 30.42
N VAL A 366 4.01 -8.41 29.58
CA VAL A 366 3.28 -7.49 28.70
C VAL A 366 2.44 -6.51 29.51
N LEU A 367 1.72 -6.95 30.54
CA LEU A 367 0.95 -6.04 31.41
C LEU A 367 1.82 -5.05 32.19
N ALA A 368 3.07 -5.38 32.47
CA ALA A 368 4.00 -4.45 33.11
C ALA A 368 4.44 -3.32 32.15
N MET A 369 4.51 -3.60 30.85
CA MET A 369 4.86 -2.63 29.80
C MET A 369 3.63 -1.85 29.31
N GLU A 370 2.53 -2.57 29.10
CA GLU A 370 1.25 -2.06 28.58
C GLU A 370 0.11 -2.45 29.53
N PRO A 371 -0.13 -1.64 30.59
CA PRO A 371 -1.12 -1.97 31.61
C PRO A 371 -2.54 -2.16 31.05
N ASP A 372 -2.88 -1.46 29.97
CA ASP A 372 -4.21 -1.45 29.37
C ASP A 372 -4.25 -2.20 28.02
N ASN A 373 -3.33 -3.13 27.77
CA ASN A 373 -3.41 -4.00 26.59
C ASN A 373 -4.62 -4.97 26.71
N PRO A 374 -5.61 -4.93 25.80
CA PRO A 374 -6.84 -5.70 25.94
C PRO A 374 -6.61 -7.22 25.97
N LYS A 375 -5.73 -7.74 25.10
CA LYS A 375 -5.43 -9.17 25.03
C LYS A 375 -4.69 -9.65 26.27
N ALA A 376 -3.74 -8.85 26.76
CA ALA A 376 -3.01 -9.17 27.98
C ALA A 376 -3.91 -9.16 29.22
N LEU A 377 -4.84 -8.19 29.34
CA LEU A 377 -5.83 -8.14 30.42
C LEU A 377 -6.79 -9.34 30.37
N TRP A 378 -7.22 -9.73 29.17
CA TRP A 378 -8.05 -10.93 28.98
C TRP A 378 -7.34 -12.20 29.45
N LEU A 379 -6.11 -12.43 28.96
CA LEU A 379 -5.29 -13.59 29.34
C LEU A 379 -4.91 -13.59 30.82
N ALA A 380 -4.62 -12.43 31.41
CA ALA A 380 -4.29 -12.34 32.82
C ALA A 380 -5.46 -12.70 33.73
N GLY A 381 -6.69 -12.38 33.32
CA GLY A 381 -7.88 -12.85 34.02
C GLY A 381 -8.04 -14.36 33.98
N ILE A 382 -7.73 -14.99 32.84
CA ILE A 382 -7.72 -16.46 32.71
C ILE A 382 -6.64 -17.08 33.60
N VAL A 383 -5.41 -16.56 33.55
CA VAL A 383 -4.30 -16.97 34.42
C VAL A 383 -4.69 -16.89 35.90
N ALA A 384 -5.29 -15.77 36.31
CA ALA A 384 -5.71 -15.56 37.70
C ALA A 384 -6.78 -16.59 38.11
N ARG A 385 -7.78 -16.83 37.26
CA ARG A 385 -8.83 -17.83 37.52
C ARG A 385 -8.28 -19.26 37.59
N GLU A 386 -7.37 -19.64 36.68
CA GLU A 386 -6.70 -20.95 36.75
C GLU A 386 -5.88 -21.12 38.03
N SER A 387 -5.32 -20.04 38.56
CA SER A 387 -4.59 -20.04 39.83
C SER A 387 -5.50 -20.04 41.07
N GLY A 388 -6.82 -19.96 40.90
CA GLY A 388 -7.81 -19.87 41.97
C GLY A 388 -7.94 -18.46 42.60
N ASP A 389 -7.36 -17.44 41.97
CA ASP A 389 -7.44 -16.04 42.39
C ASP A 389 -8.55 -15.32 41.60
N ASP A 390 -9.79 -15.71 41.88
CA ASP A 390 -10.99 -15.15 41.24
C ASP A 390 -11.09 -13.62 41.44
N ALA A 391 -10.57 -13.10 42.56
CA ALA A 391 -10.56 -11.67 42.84
C ALA A 391 -9.69 -10.90 41.82
N LYS A 392 -8.48 -11.38 41.53
CA LYS A 392 -7.63 -10.78 40.49
C LYS A 392 -8.19 -11.00 39.08
N ALA A 393 -8.84 -12.14 38.83
CA ALA A 393 -9.48 -12.40 37.54
C ALA A 393 -10.54 -11.33 37.24
N VAL A 394 -11.40 -11.06 38.23
CA VAL A 394 -12.41 -10.00 38.16
C VAL A 394 -11.77 -8.62 37.98
N GLU A 395 -10.67 -8.32 38.67
CA GLU A 395 -9.96 -7.04 38.52
C GLU A 395 -9.48 -6.82 37.07
N HIS A 396 -8.80 -7.80 36.48
CA HIS A 396 -8.30 -7.69 35.11
C HIS A 396 -9.43 -7.55 34.09
N TRP A 397 -10.49 -8.34 34.21
CA TRP A 397 -11.63 -8.26 33.30
C TRP A 397 -12.47 -6.99 33.48
N GLN A 398 -12.58 -6.45 34.70
CA GLN A 398 -13.22 -5.14 34.92
C GLN A 398 -12.45 -4.01 34.23
N ARG A 399 -11.11 -4.07 34.24
CA ARG A 399 -10.26 -3.12 33.50
C ARG A 399 -10.37 -3.28 31.98
N LEU A 400 -10.65 -4.49 31.50
CA LEU A 400 -10.83 -4.80 30.08
C LEU A 400 -12.14 -4.23 29.51
N LEU A 401 -13.25 -4.30 30.24
CA LEU A 401 -14.58 -3.90 29.76
C LEU A 401 -14.65 -2.53 29.03
N PRO A 402 -14.10 -1.42 29.54
CA PRO A 402 -14.15 -0.15 28.82
C PRO A 402 -13.39 -0.16 27.49
N LEU A 403 -12.34 -0.99 27.38
CA LEU A 403 -11.44 -1.06 26.21
C LEU A 403 -12.04 -1.84 25.03
N ILE A 404 -13.04 -2.69 25.30
CA ILE A 404 -13.72 -3.53 24.30
C ILE A 404 -15.18 -3.13 24.08
N SER A 405 -15.58 -1.95 24.55
CA SER A 405 -16.97 -1.47 24.53
C SER A 405 -17.59 -1.32 23.14
N ASN A 406 -16.75 -1.28 22.08
CA ASN A 406 -17.17 -1.28 20.68
C ASN A 406 -17.48 -2.68 20.11
N ASP A 407 -17.20 -3.75 20.85
CA ASP A 407 -17.56 -5.13 20.52
C ASP A 407 -18.56 -5.69 21.55
N PRO A 408 -19.88 -5.64 21.25
CA PRO A 408 -20.91 -6.13 22.16
C PRO A 408 -20.76 -7.61 22.51
N THR A 409 -20.28 -8.44 21.59
CA THR A 409 -20.13 -9.89 21.79
C THR A 409 -19.05 -10.18 22.82
N SER A 410 -17.86 -9.60 22.61
CA SER A 410 -16.74 -9.76 23.54
C SER A 410 -17.04 -9.12 24.90
N THR A 411 -17.77 -7.99 24.92
CA THR A 411 -18.17 -7.34 26.17
C THR A 411 -19.07 -8.23 27.01
N GLU A 412 -20.08 -8.86 26.40
CA GLU A 412 -20.98 -9.79 27.12
C GLU A 412 -20.24 -11.05 27.59
N GLU A 413 -19.30 -11.57 26.80
CA GLU A 413 -18.46 -12.69 27.22
C GLU A 413 -17.65 -12.35 28.48
N VAL A 414 -16.99 -11.19 28.51
CA VAL A 414 -16.20 -10.75 29.66
C VAL A 414 -17.08 -10.51 30.90
N LYS A 415 -18.29 -9.96 30.75
CA LYS A 415 -19.26 -9.83 31.84
C LYS A 415 -19.67 -11.19 32.41
N ASN A 416 -19.88 -12.18 31.54
CA ASN A 416 -20.17 -13.54 31.95
C ASN A 416 -19.00 -14.17 32.72
N LEU A 417 -17.75 -13.95 32.26
CA LEU A 417 -16.56 -14.41 32.95
C LEU A 417 -16.42 -13.79 34.36
N ILE A 418 -16.65 -12.48 34.49
CA ILE A 418 -16.69 -11.77 35.79
C ILE A 418 -17.73 -12.40 36.72
N SER A 419 -18.94 -12.64 36.20
CA SER A 419 -20.04 -13.22 36.98
C SER A 419 -19.74 -14.65 37.42
N GLN A 420 -19.11 -15.46 36.56
CA GLN A 420 -18.70 -16.82 36.89
C GLN A 420 -17.59 -16.88 37.95
N ALA A 421 -16.70 -15.89 37.98
CA ALA A 421 -15.68 -15.73 39.02
C ALA A 421 -16.24 -15.13 40.32
N GLY A 422 -17.57 -15.04 40.48
CA GLY A 422 -18.21 -14.49 41.68
C GLY A 422 -18.07 -12.98 41.85
N GLY A 423 -17.57 -12.28 40.82
CA GLY A 423 -17.51 -10.83 40.78
C GLY A 423 -18.84 -10.23 40.34
N THR A 424 -19.17 -9.06 40.88
CA THR A 424 -20.18 -8.21 40.27
C THR A 424 -19.52 -7.33 39.23
N VAL A 425 -20.15 -7.19 38.06
CA VAL A 425 -19.71 -6.22 37.06
C VAL A 425 -19.90 -4.84 37.69
N LYS A 426 -18.79 -4.23 38.11
CA LYS A 426 -18.76 -2.82 38.47
C LYS A 426 -18.76 -2.06 37.15
N GLU A 427 -19.95 -1.68 36.69
CA GLU A 427 -20.06 -0.63 35.69
C GLU A 427 -19.24 0.54 36.22
N SER A 428 -18.16 0.89 35.51
CA SER A 428 -17.37 2.06 35.86
C SER A 428 -18.36 3.22 35.98
N GLU A 429 -18.28 3.98 37.08
CA GLU A 429 -19.09 5.18 37.37
C GLU A 429 -18.86 6.33 36.36
N LYS A 430 -18.54 6.03 35.11
CA LYS A 430 -18.79 6.85 33.92
C LYS A 430 -20.03 6.41 33.13
N SER A 431 -20.84 5.49 33.65
CA SER A 431 -22.24 5.32 33.28
C SER A 431 -23.10 5.41 34.54
N ASN A 432 -23.52 6.62 34.89
CA ASN A 432 -24.35 6.87 36.05
C ASN A 432 -25.75 6.24 35.82
N PRO A 433 -26.21 5.27 36.63
CA PRO A 433 -27.53 4.70 36.49
C PRO A 433 -28.57 5.67 37.06
N GLY A 434 -29.46 6.18 36.21
CA GLY A 434 -30.71 6.81 36.67
C GLY A 434 -30.82 8.34 36.61
N ILE A 435 -30.01 9.03 35.80
CA ILE A 435 -30.41 10.34 35.27
C ILE A 435 -30.67 10.11 33.80
N MET A 436 -31.91 10.35 33.34
CA MET A 436 -32.22 10.40 31.91
C MET A 436 -31.16 11.26 31.23
N SER A 437 -30.36 10.66 30.34
CA SER A 437 -29.43 11.38 29.47
C SER A 437 -30.29 12.24 28.55
N SER A 438 -30.62 13.41 29.07
CA SER A 438 -31.56 14.34 28.50
C SER A 438 -30.84 15.66 28.30
N LEU A 439 -31.16 16.32 27.21
CA LEU A 439 -30.56 17.58 26.82
C LEU A 439 -31.68 18.56 26.51
N GLU A 440 -31.62 19.75 27.09
CA GLU A 440 -32.60 20.80 26.84
C GLU A 440 -32.10 21.71 25.72
N ALA A 441 -32.84 21.79 24.62
CA ALA A 441 -32.51 22.63 23.47
C ALA A 441 -33.59 23.69 23.25
N THR A 442 -33.19 24.96 23.27
CA THR A 442 -34.02 26.10 22.89
C THR A 442 -33.70 26.48 21.45
N ILE A 443 -34.65 26.25 20.55
CA ILE A 443 -34.51 26.46 19.12
C ILE A 443 -35.21 27.77 18.74
N SER A 444 -34.50 28.65 18.04
CA SER A 444 -35.01 29.90 17.49
C SER A 444 -34.66 30.04 16.00
N LEU A 445 -35.29 31.00 15.32
CA LEU A 445 -35.00 31.32 13.92
C LEU A 445 -34.38 32.71 13.84
N ALA A 446 -33.28 32.87 13.11
CA ALA A 446 -32.67 34.18 12.91
C ALA A 446 -33.57 35.09 12.06
N ASP A 447 -33.67 36.38 12.44
CA ASP A 447 -34.55 37.37 11.80
C ASP A 447 -34.39 37.46 10.27
N GLN A 448 -33.16 37.29 9.77
CA GLN A 448 -32.85 37.33 8.34
C GLN A 448 -33.55 36.24 7.51
N PHE A 449 -34.00 35.16 8.16
CA PHE A 449 -34.70 34.05 7.50
C PHE A 449 -36.21 34.02 7.79
N ALA A 450 -36.73 34.92 8.62
CA ALA A 450 -38.15 34.94 8.97
C ALA A 450 -39.08 35.10 7.75
N GLY A 451 -38.64 35.81 6.71
CA GLY A 451 -39.37 35.97 5.45
C GLY A 451 -39.26 34.79 4.47
N GLN A 452 -38.46 33.76 4.79
CA GLN A 452 -38.15 32.65 3.89
C GLN A 452 -38.87 31.34 4.26
N VAL A 453 -39.61 31.34 5.37
CA VAL A 453 -40.30 30.17 5.93
C VAL A 453 -41.80 30.44 6.10
N GLN A 454 -42.60 29.39 6.07
CA GLN A 454 -44.02 29.44 6.39
C GLN A 454 -44.29 28.84 7.77
N PRO A 455 -45.32 29.30 8.51
CA PRO A 455 -45.64 28.75 9.83
C PRO A 455 -45.85 27.22 9.84
N GLY A 456 -46.31 26.64 8.73
CA GLY A 456 -46.54 25.19 8.58
C GLY A 456 -45.32 24.36 8.20
N ASP A 457 -44.18 24.99 7.90
CA ASP A 457 -42.95 24.28 7.52
C ASP A 457 -42.47 23.38 8.68
N THR A 458 -41.90 22.22 8.35
CA THR A 458 -41.50 21.22 9.34
C THR A 458 -40.12 21.56 9.91
N VAL A 459 -39.99 21.52 11.23
CA VAL A 459 -38.71 21.66 11.95
C VAL A 459 -38.30 20.29 12.49
N PHE A 460 -37.21 19.73 12.00
CA PHE A 460 -36.58 18.54 12.54
C PHE A 460 -35.52 18.94 13.55
N ILE A 461 -35.66 18.49 14.78
CA ILE A 461 -34.69 18.71 15.86
C ILE A 461 -34.07 17.37 16.18
N TYR A 462 -32.75 17.28 16.21
CA TYR A 462 -32.07 16.00 16.39
C TYR A 462 -30.79 16.14 17.19
N VAL A 463 -30.36 15.01 17.76
CA VAL A 463 -29.05 14.82 18.37
C VAL A 463 -28.32 13.72 17.63
N LYS A 464 -27.06 13.93 17.28
CA LYS A 464 -26.17 12.90 16.73
C LYS A 464 -24.90 12.78 17.57
N ALA A 465 -24.19 11.66 17.43
CA ALA A 465 -22.88 11.50 18.04
C ALA A 465 -21.91 12.54 17.47
N PHE A 466 -21.04 13.12 18.32
CA PHE A 466 -19.98 14.01 17.84
C PHE A 466 -18.94 13.24 16.99
N ASN A 467 -18.56 12.04 17.44
CA ASN A 467 -17.67 11.11 16.74
C ASN A 467 -18.41 9.79 16.48
N GLY A 468 -19.26 9.76 15.46
CA GLY A 468 -20.05 8.58 15.13
C GLY A 468 -20.84 8.72 13.83
N PRO A 469 -21.62 7.70 13.44
CA PRO A 469 -22.40 7.74 12.21
C PRO A 469 -23.37 8.93 12.19
N PRO A 470 -23.67 9.51 11.02
CA PRO A 470 -24.48 10.74 10.90
C PRO A 470 -25.95 10.56 11.28
N MET A 471 -26.37 9.34 11.64
CA MET A 471 -27.74 9.04 12.04
C MET A 471 -28.08 9.66 13.40
N PRO A 472 -29.30 10.20 13.56
CA PRO A 472 -29.71 10.83 14.81
C PRO A 472 -29.95 9.78 15.90
N LEU A 473 -29.37 10.02 17.07
CA LEU A 473 -29.55 9.27 18.32
C LEU A 473 -30.88 9.60 19.00
N ALA A 474 -31.39 10.82 18.79
CA ALA A 474 -32.69 11.27 19.24
C ALA A 474 -33.23 12.27 18.22
N ALA A 475 -34.52 12.21 17.91
CA ALA A 475 -35.12 13.14 16.95
C ALA A 475 -36.57 13.50 17.30
N ALA A 476 -36.94 14.74 17.00
CA ALA A 476 -38.28 15.28 17.18
C ALA A 476 -38.71 16.08 15.95
N ARG A 477 -40.00 16.01 15.64
CA ARG A 477 -40.63 16.77 14.54
C ARG A 477 -41.54 17.86 15.13
N LYS A 478 -41.30 19.11 14.74
CA LYS A 478 -42.06 20.32 15.13
C LYS A 478 -42.41 21.15 13.89
N GLN A 479 -42.96 22.35 14.10
CA GLN A 479 -43.36 23.28 13.05
C GLN A 479 -42.78 24.66 13.34
N VAL A 480 -42.57 25.46 12.29
CA VAL A 480 -42.01 26.81 12.40
C VAL A 480 -42.89 27.71 13.27
N SER A 481 -44.21 27.53 13.25
CA SER A 481 -45.15 28.25 14.13
C SER A 481 -44.91 28.04 15.63
N HIS A 482 -44.16 27.02 16.01
CA HIS A 482 -43.80 26.78 17.41
C HIS A 482 -42.51 27.49 17.83
N LEU A 483 -41.72 28.03 16.90
CA LEU A 483 -40.46 28.71 17.22
C LEU A 483 -40.71 30.12 17.80
N PRO A 484 -39.93 30.56 18.81
CA PRO A 484 -38.92 29.78 19.51
C PRO A 484 -39.54 28.73 20.46
N LEU A 485 -38.95 27.53 20.51
CA LEU A 485 -39.41 26.45 21.40
C LEU A 485 -38.27 25.86 22.20
N THR A 486 -38.56 25.42 23.41
CA THR A 486 -37.67 24.61 24.23
C THR A 486 -38.15 23.16 24.24
N ILE A 487 -37.23 22.23 23.96
CA ILE A 487 -37.51 20.79 23.95
C ILE A 487 -36.44 20.03 24.72
N THR A 488 -36.85 19.01 25.45
CA THR A 488 -35.94 18.04 26.06
C THR A 488 -35.80 16.83 25.14
N LEU A 489 -34.58 16.54 24.71
CA LEU A 489 -34.22 15.38 23.87
C LEU A 489 -33.60 14.32 24.77
N ASP A 490 -34.11 13.09 24.73
CA ASP A 490 -33.64 11.98 25.57
C ASP A 490 -33.63 10.65 24.79
N ASP A 491 -33.14 9.57 25.42
CA ASP A 491 -33.03 8.25 24.81
C ASP A 491 -34.38 7.64 24.38
N SER A 492 -35.51 8.08 24.95
CA SER A 492 -36.84 7.59 24.54
C SER A 492 -37.23 8.08 23.13
N MET A 493 -36.55 9.11 22.64
CA MET A 493 -36.72 9.68 21.31
C MET A 493 -35.78 9.05 20.28
N SER A 494 -35.05 7.99 20.64
CA SER A 494 -34.24 7.23 19.69
C SER A 494 -35.11 6.44 18.72
N MET A 495 -34.75 6.48 17.44
CA MET A 495 -35.40 5.71 16.39
C MET A 495 -34.92 4.25 16.34
N ILE A 496 -33.76 3.95 16.96
CA ILE A 496 -33.15 2.62 16.98
C ILE A 496 -32.84 2.29 18.45
N PRO A 497 -33.52 1.31 19.07
CA PRO A 497 -33.41 1.03 20.50
C PRO A 497 -31.99 0.78 21.04
N GLU A 498 -31.08 0.34 20.16
CA GLU A 498 -29.68 0.02 20.46
C GLU A 498 -28.74 1.24 20.37
N MET A 499 -29.16 2.31 19.68
CA MET A 499 -28.38 3.55 19.48
C MET A 499 -28.93 4.66 20.37
N LYS A 500 -28.40 4.79 21.58
CA LYS A 500 -28.87 5.73 22.61
C LYS A 500 -27.90 6.89 22.79
N MET A 501 -28.43 8.08 23.07
CA MET A 501 -27.64 9.25 23.45
C MET A 501 -26.79 8.98 24.68
N SER A 502 -27.30 8.18 25.63
CA SER A 502 -26.57 7.75 26.83
C SER A 502 -25.24 7.06 26.55
N ASN A 503 -25.07 6.46 25.38
CA ASN A 503 -23.89 5.66 25.04
C ASN A 503 -22.76 6.52 24.46
N HIS A 504 -22.97 7.83 24.31
CA HIS A 504 -22.02 8.75 23.69
C HIS A 504 -21.65 9.90 24.64
N GLY A 505 -20.35 10.14 24.82
CA GLY A 505 -19.82 11.17 25.72
C GLY A 505 -19.86 12.60 25.17
N GLN A 506 -19.94 12.76 23.85
CA GLN A 506 -20.02 14.04 23.15
C GLN A 506 -21.05 13.96 22.02
N LEU A 507 -21.84 15.02 21.90
CA LEU A 507 -23.03 15.08 21.05
C LEU A 507 -23.01 16.35 20.19
N ILE A 508 -23.78 16.31 19.09
CA ILE A 508 -24.11 17.48 18.27
C ILE A 508 -25.63 17.62 18.27
N VAL A 509 -26.12 18.83 18.48
CA VAL A 509 -27.54 19.18 18.46
C VAL A 509 -27.81 19.98 17.21
N GLY A 510 -28.75 19.51 16.41
CA GLY A 510 -29.13 20.14 15.16
C GLY A 510 -30.61 20.48 15.11
N ALA A 511 -30.94 21.55 14.40
CA ALA A 511 -32.29 21.86 13.98
C ALA A 511 -32.31 22.23 12.50
N ARG A 512 -33.25 21.67 11.75
CA ARG A 512 -33.44 21.92 10.31
C ARG A 512 -34.89 22.19 9.97
N ILE A 513 -35.15 23.25 9.21
CA ILE A 513 -36.43 23.58 8.61
C ILE A 513 -36.48 22.98 7.20
N SER A 514 -37.39 22.04 7.00
CA SER A 514 -37.67 21.41 5.72
C SER A 514 -39.00 21.90 5.14
N LYS A 515 -38.93 22.45 3.93
CA LYS A 515 -40.12 22.89 3.16
C LYS A 515 -40.87 21.74 2.51
N THR A 516 -40.15 20.66 2.18
CA THR A 516 -40.72 19.44 1.60
C THR A 516 -41.32 18.51 2.66
N GLY A 517 -41.00 18.75 3.93
CA GLY A 517 -41.45 17.93 5.06
C GLY A 517 -40.70 16.59 5.18
N GLN A 518 -39.63 16.39 4.40
CA GLN A 518 -38.81 15.18 4.42
C GLN A 518 -37.68 15.29 5.45
N ALA A 519 -37.38 14.16 6.10
CA ALA A 519 -36.33 14.06 7.11
C ALA A 519 -34.90 14.08 6.52
N ILE A 520 -34.75 13.90 5.21
CA ILE A 520 -33.47 14.00 4.49
C ILE A 520 -33.20 15.47 4.12
N ALA A 521 -31.94 15.92 4.24
CA ALA A 521 -31.56 17.28 3.92
C ALA A 521 -31.73 17.57 2.42
N ALA A 522 -32.33 18.71 2.09
CA ALA A 522 -32.46 19.19 0.72
C ALA A 522 -31.83 20.58 0.59
N SER A 523 -31.30 20.89 -0.61
CA SER A 523 -30.79 22.23 -0.92
C SER A 523 -31.90 23.27 -0.70
N GLY A 524 -31.55 24.36 0.00
CA GLY A 524 -32.48 25.42 0.40
C GLY A 524 -33.18 25.20 1.76
N ASP A 525 -32.98 24.06 2.43
CA ASP A 525 -33.39 23.89 3.82
C ASP A 525 -32.57 24.83 4.73
N LEU A 526 -33.19 25.36 5.78
CA LEU A 526 -32.48 26.18 6.77
C LEU A 526 -32.06 25.32 7.94
N PHE A 527 -30.84 25.48 8.45
CA PHE A 527 -30.35 24.66 9.57
C PHE A 527 -29.43 25.43 10.51
N ALA A 528 -29.18 24.81 11.66
CA ALA A 528 -28.05 25.11 12.53
C ALA A 528 -27.67 23.82 13.25
N GLU A 529 -26.38 23.67 13.56
CA GLU A 529 -25.86 22.60 14.41
C GLU A 529 -24.89 23.19 15.43
N GLN A 530 -24.86 22.64 16.64
CA GLN A 530 -23.94 23.02 17.69
C GLN A 530 -23.40 21.77 18.39
N GLY A 531 -22.08 21.73 18.54
CA GLY A 531 -21.35 20.68 19.25
C GLY A 531 -19.87 21.08 19.40
N PRO A 532 -19.09 20.36 20.24
CA PRO A 532 -19.53 19.25 21.08
C PRO A 532 -20.34 19.75 22.30
N VAL A 533 -21.44 19.07 22.61
CA VAL A 533 -22.24 19.24 23.85
C VAL A 533 -22.37 17.91 24.59
N LYS A 534 -22.78 17.94 25.85
CA LYS A 534 -22.94 16.77 26.71
C LYS A 534 -24.38 16.60 27.17
N SER A 535 -24.76 15.37 27.55
CA SER A 535 -26.03 15.12 28.22
C SER A 535 -26.15 15.97 29.48
N GLY A 536 -27.31 16.62 29.66
CA GLY A 536 -27.57 17.58 30.74
C GLY A 536 -27.29 19.04 30.39
N ASP A 537 -26.64 19.33 29.26
CA ASP A 537 -26.42 20.71 28.82
C ASP A 537 -27.74 21.38 28.39
N LYS A 538 -27.77 22.71 28.53
CA LYS A 538 -28.79 23.58 27.94
C LYS A 538 -28.21 24.25 26.71
N VAL A 539 -28.80 24.01 25.55
CA VAL A 539 -28.29 24.46 24.25
C VAL A 539 -29.25 25.49 23.67
N GLU A 540 -28.72 26.65 23.27
CA GLU A 540 -29.47 27.67 22.54
C GLU A 540 -29.03 27.63 21.07
N LEU A 541 -29.93 27.18 20.19
CA LEU A 541 -29.63 26.98 18.78
C LEU A 541 -30.47 27.92 17.93
N THR A 542 -29.81 28.86 17.26
CA THR A 542 -30.47 29.79 16.32
C THR A 542 -30.25 29.30 14.90
N ILE A 543 -31.33 28.93 14.21
CA ILE A 543 -31.30 28.50 12.80
C ILE A 543 -30.88 29.69 11.94
N ASN A 544 -29.67 29.63 11.40
CA ASN A 544 -28.99 30.76 10.74
C ASN A 544 -28.16 30.37 9.51
N GLN A 545 -28.19 29.11 9.10
CA GLN A 545 -27.51 28.62 7.89
C GLN A 545 -28.54 28.06 6.89
N MET A 546 -28.12 27.94 5.64
CA MET A 546 -28.89 27.32 4.57
C MET A 546 -28.07 26.18 3.97
N VAL A 547 -28.70 25.02 3.79
CA VAL A 547 -28.12 23.88 3.10
C VAL A 547 -27.90 24.29 1.65
N LYS A 548 -26.64 24.27 1.21
CA LYS A 548 -26.25 24.63 -0.16
C LYS A 548 -26.66 23.53 -1.14
#